data_AF-A0A962S8W7-F1
#
_entry.id   AF-A0A962S8W7-F1
#
_cell.length_a   1.000
_cell.length_b   1.000
_cell.length_c   1.000
_cell.angle_alpha   90.00
_cell.angle_beta   90.00
_cell.angle_gamma   90.00
#
_symmetry.space_group_name_H-M   'P 1'
#
loop_
_entity.id
_entity.type
_entity.pdbx_description
1 polymer ?
#
loop_
_entity_poly.entity_id
_entity_poly.type
_entity_poly.pdbx_seq_one_letter_code
_entity_poly.pdbx_strand_id
1 'polypeptide(L)'
;MTKMIFVSLPISDLAASTVFYEALGFTRNAHFSDETSSCMVWSDAIYVMLLTHAKWRKFTQRPYPPADSVGLMLSLAMESRDAVDSMNIAAEVHGGKADVNPVEDRGFMYTRDLADPDGHMWGIFWMDPAAIPAAGQS
;
A
#
# COMPACT_ATOMS: atom_id res chain seq x y z
N MET A 1 8.40 -3.31 23.37
CA MET A 1 7.30 -3.59 22.41
C MET A 1 7.63 -2.88 21.11
N THR A 2 7.45 -3.57 19.98
CA THR A 2 7.52 -2.96 18.64
C THR A 2 6.42 -1.91 18.51
N LYS A 3 6.74 -0.73 17.98
CA LYS A 3 5.73 0.28 17.65
C LYS A 3 5.05 -0.13 16.33
N MET A 4 3.74 -0.11 16.29
CA MET A 4 2.94 -0.53 15.13
C MET A 4 2.33 0.67 14.42
N ILE A 5 2.07 0.53 13.11
CA ILE A 5 1.31 1.48 12.31
C ILE A 5 0.06 0.81 11.74
N PHE A 6 -1.07 1.51 11.86
CA PHE A 6 -2.33 1.14 11.24
C PHE A 6 -2.74 2.26 10.28
N VAL A 7 -2.60 2.00 8.99
CA VAL A 7 -3.00 2.92 7.93
C VAL A 7 -4.46 2.70 7.64
N SER A 8 -5.32 3.69 7.88
CA SER A 8 -6.74 3.58 7.52
C SER A 8 -6.98 4.19 6.14
N LEU A 9 -7.59 3.43 5.24
CA LEU A 9 -7.88 3.85 3.86
C LEU A 9 -9.39 3.77 3.59
N PRO A 10 -10.04 4.87 3.20
CA PRO A 10 -11.43 4.84 2.75
C PRO A 10 -11.50 4.18 1.37
N ILE A 11 -12.37 3.18 1.22
CA ILE A 11 -12.56 2.45 -0.02
C ILE A 11 -14.03 2.45 -0.47
N SER A 12 -14.24 2.28 -1.78
CA SER A 12 -15.55 2.24 -2.42
C SER A 12 -16.14 0.83 -2.50
N ASP A 13 -15.30 -0.20 -2.72
CA ASP A 13 -15.70 -1.61 -2.77
C ASP A 13 -14.80 -2.47 -1.89
N LEU A 14 -15.34 -2.92 -0.74
CA LEU A 14 -14.56 -3.67 0.24
C LEU A 14 -14.08 -5.03 -0.29
N ALA A 15 -14.88 -5.71 -1.11
CA ALA A 15 -14.52 -7.02 -1.63
C ALA A 15 -13.40 -6.90 -2.67
N ALA A 16 -13.54 -5.94 -3.59
CA ALA A 16 -12.52 -5.67 -4.61
C ALA A 16 -11.19 -5.25 -3.96
N SER A 17 -11.21 -4.29 -3.01
CA SER A 17 -9.99 -3.87 -2.33
C SER A 17 -9.36 -5.02 -1.52
N THR A 18 -10.17 -5.86 -0.85
CA THR A 18 -9.61 -7.00 -0.10
C THR A 18 -8.85 -7.96 -1.03
N VAL A 19 -9.44 -8.33 -2.17
CA VAL A 19 -8.79 -9.20 -3.17
C VAL A 19 -7.53 -8.55 -3.74
N PHE A 20 -7.57 -7.25 -4.02
CA PHE A 20 -6.41 -6.49 -4.50
C PHE A 20 -5.25 -6.57 -3.50
N TYR A 21 -5.48 -6.25 -2.23
CA TYR A 21 -4.41 -6.27 -1.22
C TYR A 21 -3.90 -7.69 -0.95
N GLU A 22 -4.75 -8.72 -0.99
CA GLU A 22 -4.31 -10.11 -0.92
C GLU A 22 -3.38 -10.49 -2.08
N ALA A 23 -3.69 -10.03 -3.30
CA ALA A 23 -2.85 -10.27 -4.48
C ALA A 23 -1.49 -9.58 -4.40
N LEU A 24 -1.39 -8.45 -3.69
CA LEU A 24 -0.12 -7.78 -3.40
C LEU A 24 0.69 -8.48 -2.29
N GLY A 25 0.17 -9.56 -1.69
CA GLY A 25 0.86 -10.33 -0.66
C GLY A 25 0.50 -9.94 0.78
N PHE A 26 -0.48 -9.07 0.99
CA PHE A 26 -1.01 -8.84 2.33
C PHE A 26 -1.87 -10.03 2.78
N THR A 27 -1.94 -10.26 4.09
CA THR A 27 -2.81 -11.31 4.65
C THR A 27 -3.97 -10.69 5.40
N ARG A 28 -5.19 -11.16 5.14
CA ARG A 28 -6.38 -10.65 5.84
C ARG A 28 -6.46 -11.21 7.26
N ASN A 29 -6.53 -10.32 8.25
CA ASN A 29 -6.80 -10.69 9.64
C ASN A 29 -8.31 -10.75 9.90
N ALA A 30 -8.85 -11.96 9.98
CA ALA A 30 -10.29 -12.20 10.19
C ALA A 30 -10.82 -11.64 11.52
N HIS A 31 -10.01 -11.55 12.58
CA HIS A 31 -10.44 -11.06 13.89
C HIS A 31 -10.70 -9.55 13.90
N PHE A 32 -10.07 -8.82 12.98
CA PHE A 32 -10.21 -7.37 12.82
C PHE A 32 -10.89 -7.00 11.50
N SER A 33 -11.58 -7.96 10.88
CA SER A 33 -12.33 -7.76 9.64
C SER A 33 -13.82 -8.05 9.88
N ASP A 34 -14.68 -7.27 9.24
CA ASP A 34 -16.13 -7.42 9.28
C ASP A 34 -16.74 -6.99 7.93
N GLU A 35 -18.05 -6.88 7.83
CA GLU A 35 -18.75 -6.48 6.59
C GLU A 35 -18.47 -5.03 6.17
N THR A 36 -17.85 -4.23 7.03
CA THR A 36 -17.59 -2.80 6.84
C THR A 36 -16.11 -2.45 6.77
N SER A 37 -15.22 -3.42 7.02
CA SER A 37 -13.77 -3.25 6.94
C SER A 37 -12.99 -4.55 6.78
N SER A 38 -11.80 -4.46 6.18
CA SER A 38 -10.82 -5.53 6.11
C SER A 38 -9.49 -5.06 6.67
N CYS A 39 -8.93 -5.82 7.61
CA CYS A 39 -7.60 -5.59 8.17
C CYS A 39 -6.58 -6.40 7.36
N MET A 40 -5.76 -5.71 6.57
CA MET A 40 -4.72 -6.29 5.73
C MET A 40 -3.37 -6.17 6.44
N VAL A 41 -2.70 -7.29 6.68
CA VAL A 41 -1.45 -7.38 7.42
C VAL A 41 -0.30 -7.49 6.43
N TRP A 42 0.62 -6.52 6.48
CA TRP A 42 1.89 -6.55 5.72
C TRP A 42 2.99 -7.22 6.54
N SER A 43 3.09 -6.87 7.81
CA SER A 43 4.02 -7.46 8.76
C SER A 43 3.44 -7.43 10.18
N ASP A 44 4.19 -7.93 11.16
CA ASP A 44 3.82 -7.84 12.58
C ASP A 44 3.65 -6.38 13.07
N ALA A 45 4.23 -5.41 12.36
CA ALA A 45 4.21 -3.99 12.72
C ALA A 45 3.36 -3.10 11.78
N ILE A 46 3.00 -3.56 10.58
CA ILE A 46 2.35 -2.74 9.55
C ILE A 46 1.02 -3.35 9.12
N TYR A 47 -0.05 -2.57 9.30
CA TYR A 47 -1.42 -2.95 9.02
C TYR A 47 -2.10 -1.88 8.15
N VAL A 48 -2.92 -2.32 7.20
CA VAL A 48 -3.78 -1.47 6.36
C VAL A 48 -5.24 -1.82 6.68
N MET A 49 -5.97 -0.86 7.21
CA MET A 49 -7.39 -0.95 7.51
C MET A 49 -8.18 -0.39 6.34
N LEU A 50 -8.72 -1.26 5.50
CA LEU A 50 -9.64 -0.90 4.43
C LEU A 50 -11.02 -0.66 5.03
N LEU A 51 -11.56 0.54 4.88
CA LEU A 51 -12.80 0.97 5.54
C LEU A 51 -13.81 1.43 4.48
N THR A 52 -15.03 0.90 4.53
CA THR A 52 -16.12 1.48 3.75
C THR A 52 -16.30 2.96 4.08
N HIS A 53 -16.71 3.78 3.10
CA HIS A 53 -16.98 5.21 3.33
C HIS A 53 -17.91 5.48 4.52
N ALA A 54 -18.90 4.60 4.76
CA ALA A 54 -19.78 4.70 5.91
C ALA A 54 -19.03 4.55 7.26
N LYS A 55 -18.08 3.60 7.35
CA LYS A 55 -17.23 3.42 8.54
C LYS A 55 -16.21 4.54 8.68
N TRP A 56 -15.56 4.95 7.59
CA TRP A 56 -14.63 6.08 7.57
C TRP A 56 -15.25 7.37 8.12
N ARG A 57 -16.50 7.65 7.76
CA ARG A 57 -17.24 8.83 8.25
C ARG A 57 -17.46 8.84 9.76
N LYS A 58 -17.36 7.70 10.45
CA LYS A 58 -17.38 7.66 11.92
C LYS A 58 -16.09 8.22 12.53
N PHE A 59 -14.98 8.21 11.79
CA PHE A 59 -13.68 8.70 12.26
C PHE A 59 -13.49 10.19 11.95
N THR A 60 -13.96 10.64 10.79
CA THR A 60 -13.79 12.04 10.36
C THR A 60 -14.87 12.50 9.38
N GLN A 61 -15.24 13.77 9.51
CA GLN A 61 -16.14 14.47 8.60
C GLN A 61 -15.40 15.37 7.60
N ARG A 62 -14.06 15.37 7.61
CA ARG A 62 -13.26 16.12 6.63
C ARG A 62 -13.59 15.67 5.20
N PRO A 63 -13.57 16.58 4.21
CA PRO A 63 -13.83 16.21 2.83
C PRO A 63 -12.81 15.16 2.35
N TYR A 64 -13.26 14.30 1.43
CA TYR A 64 -12.31 13.45 0.70
C TYR A 64 -11.44 14.33 -0.20
N PRO A 65 -10.17 13.95 -0.46
CA PRO A 65 -9.38 14.61 -1.48
C PRO A 65 -10.10 14.60 -2.84
N PRO A 66 -9.92 15.62 -3.69
CA PRO A 66 -10.32 15.54 -5.09
C PRO A 66 -9.79 14.27 -5.77
N ALA A 67 -10.55 13.70 -6.71
CA ALA A 67 -10.27 12.40 -7.34
C ALA A 67 -8.89 12.32 -8.04
N ASP A 68 -8.38 13.46 -8.44
CA ASP A 68 -7.15 13.69 -9.20
C ASP A 68 -6.04 14.30 -8.32
N SER A 69 -6.20 14.22 -6.99
CA SER A 69 -5.20 14.67 -6.02
C SER A 69 -4.60 13.51 -5.23
N VAL A 70 -3.33 13.67 -4.84
CA VAL A 70 -2.61 12.74 -3.97
C VAL A 70 -2.28 13.45 -2.67
N GLY A 71 -2.83 12.96 -1.55
CA GLY A 71 -2.55 13.51 -0.22
C GLY A 71 -1.36 12.85 0.49
N LEU A 72 -1.05 11.60 0.14
CA LEU A 72 0.06 10.82 0.69
C LEU A 72 0.45 9.70 -0.27
N MET A 73 1.66 9.18 -0.09
CA MET A 73 2.13 7.95 -0.72
C MET A 73 2.81 7.07 0.34
N LEU A 74 2.54 5.77 0.31
CA LEU A 74 3.13 4.80 1.23
C LEU A 74 4.14 3.95 0.48
N SER A 75 5.37 3.84 1.00
CA SER A 75 6.41 3.07 0.32
C SER A 75 6.67 1.72 0.98
N LEU A 76 6.75 0.67 0.16
CA LEU A 76 7.07 -0.68 0.60
C LEU A 76 8.42 -1.11 0.02
N ALA A 77 9.33 -1.47 0.91
CA ALA A 77 10.61 -2.03 0.53
C ALA A 77 10.44 -3.51 0.14
N MET A 78 10.98 -3.88 -1.01
CA MET A 78 10.95 -5.22 -1.58
C MET A 78 12.35 -5.83 -1.58
N GLU A 79 12.43 -7.15 -1.66
CA GLU A 79 13.68 -7.90 -1.57
C GLU A 79 14.49 -7.88 -2.87
N SER A 80 13.84 -7.62 -4.02
CA SER A 80 14.48 -7.60 -5.34
C SER A 80 13.73 -6.70 -6.32
N ARG A 81 14.39 -6.38 -7.44
CA ARG A 81 13.76 -5.70 -8.58
C ARG A 81 12.59 -6.50 -9.16
N ASP A 82 12.76 -7.82 -9.29
CA ASP A 82 11.70 -8.73 -9.75
C ASP A 82 10.47 -8.72 -8.84
N ALA A 83 10.68 -8.54 -7.52
CA ALA A 83 9.58 -8.41 -6.57
C ALA A 83 8.83 -7.08 -6.72
N VAL A 84 9.53 -5.98 -7.04
CA VAL A 84 8.91 -4.70 -7.42
C VAL A 84 8.06 -4.90 -8.68
N ASP A 85 8.61 -5.53 -9.71
CA ASP A 85 7.90 -5.79 -10.97
C ASP A 85 6.67 -6.67 -10.77
N SER A 86 6.81 -7.76 -10.02
CA SER A 86 5.73 -8.71 -9.75
C SER A 86 4.56 -8.04 -9.01
N MET A 87 4.86 -7.18 -8.03
CA MET A 87 3.82 -6.44 -7.31
C MET A 87 3.12 -5.41 -8.20
N ASN A 88 3.86 -4.72 -9.07
CA ASN A 88 3.28 -3.75 -9.99
C ASN A 88 2.35 -4.43 -11.02
N ILE A 89 2.76 -5.60 -11.55
CA ILE A 89 1.92 -6.43 -12.41
C ILE A 89 0.66 -6.91 -11.67
N ALA A 90 0.81 -7.38 -10.43
CA ALA A 90 -0.33 -7.82 -9.62
C ALA A 90 -1.33 -6.67 -9.39
N ALA A 91 -0.85 -5.45 -9.16
CA ALA A 91 -1.74 -4.31 -9.01
C ALA A 91 -2.59 -4.04 -10.25
N GLU A 92 -1.99 -4.03 -11.45
CA GLU A 92 -2.72 -3.85 -12.72
C GLU A 92 -3.77 -4.96 -12.94
N VAL A 93 -3.38 -6.22 -12.73
CA VAL A 93 -4.26 -7.39 -12.96
C VAL A 93 -5.46 -7.38 -12.00
N HIS A 94 -5.29 -6.85 -10.79
CA HIS A 94 -6.31 -6.88 -9.73
C HIS A 94 -7.07 -5.55 -9.57
N GLY A 95 -7.08 -4.70 -10.61
CA GLY A 95 -7.95 -3.52 -10.69
C GLY A 95 -7.36 -2.23 -10.12
N GLY A 96 -6.09 -2.23 -9.73
CA GLY A 96 -5.33 -1.01 -9.51
C GLY A 96 -4.75 -0.45 -10.81
N LYS A 97 -3.77 0.44 -10.67
CA LYS A 97 -3.03 1.03 -11.78
C LYS A 97 -1.53 0.85 -11.55
N ALA A 98 -0.87 0.21 -12.50
CA ALA A 98 0.58 0.15 -12.60
C ALA A 98 1.18 1.48 -13.07
N ASP A 99 2.47 1.67 -12.79
CA ASP A 99 3.32 2.77 -13.27
C ASP A 99 2.64 4.15 -13.31
N VAL A 100 1.98 4.52 -12.21
CA VAL A 100 1.27 5.81 -12.10
C VAL A 100 2.21 7.02 -12.11
N ASN A 101 3.51 6.77 -11.91
CA ASN A 101 4.61 7.69 -12.16
C ASN A 101 5.67 7.01 -13.04
N PRO A 102 6.55 7.79 -13.72
CA PRO A 102 7.66 7.21 -14.47
C PRO A 102 8.52 6.28 -13.61
N VAL A 103 8.85 5.11 -14.14
CA VAL A 103 9.73 4.14 -13.48
C VAL A 103 11.06 4.81 -13.14
N GLU A 104 11.46 4.69 -11.87
CA GLU A 104 12.72 5.24 -11.37
C GLU A 104 13.75 4.12 -11.24
N ASP A 105 14.77 4.15 -12.09
CA ASP A 105 15.90 3.22 -12.04
C ASP A 105 17.21 4.01 -11.93
N ARG A 106 17.78 4.00 -10.72
CA ARG A 106 19.07 4.63 -10.42
C ARG A 106 20.22 3.61 -10.31
N GLY A 107 20.00 2.36 -10.71
CA GLY A 107 20.92 1.25 -10.49
C GLY A 107 20.90 0.72 -9.05
N PHE A 108 21.15 1.58 -8.06
CA PHE A 108 21.14 1.23 -6.63
C PHE A 108 19.74 1.31 -5.98
N MET A 109 18.78 1.90 -6.69
CA MET A 109 17.38 2.04 -6.27
C MET A 109 16.51 1.81 -7.49
N TYR A 110 15.46 1.00 -7.31
CA TYR A 110 14.50 0.69 -8.34
C TYR A 110 13.08 0.84 -7.77
N THR A 111 12.29 1.74 -8.33
CA THR A 111 10.96 2.07 -7.83
C THR A 111 9.94 2.05 -8.95
N ARG A 112 8.78 1.43 -8.68
CA ARG A 112 7.60 1.50 -9.53
C ARG A 112 6.40 1.84 -8.66
N ASP A 113 5.82 3.00 -8.91
CA ASP A 113 4.66 3.45 -8.17
C ASP A 113 3.39 2.82 -8.75
N LEU A 114 2.43 2.52 -7.88
CA LEU A 114 1.11 2.01 -8.24
C LEU A 114 0.02 2.74 -7.46
N ALA A 115 -1.20 2.71 -7.98
CA ALA A 115 -2.39 3.12 -7.25
C ALA A 115 -3.32 1.93 -7.05
N ASP A 116 -3.94 1.85 -5.87
CA ASP A 116 -4.99 0.87 -5.62
C ASP A 116 -6.30 1.25 -6.34
N PRO A 117 -7.36 0.41 -6.28
CA PRO A 117 -8.63 0.68 -6.98
C PRO A 117 -9.29 2.03 -6.62
N ASP A 118 -9.01 2.57 -5.43
CA ASP A 118 -9.55 3.84 -4.94
C ASP A 118 -8.56 5.02 -5.14
N GLY A 119 -7.41 4.78 -5.75
CA GLY A 119 -6.41 5.80 -6.05
C GLY A 119 -5.39 6.04 -4.92
N HIS A 120 -5.35 5.19 -3.89
CA HIS A 120 -4.35 5.30 -2.84
C HIS A 120 -2.97 4.93 -3.38
N MET A 121 -1.99 5.81 -3.20
CA MET A 121 -0.68 5.70 -3.83
C MET A 121 0.30 4.85 -3.02
N TRP A 122 0.99 3.95 -3.72
CA TRP A 122 2.01 3.08 -3.18
C TRP A 122 3.31 3.18 -3.99
N GLY A 123 4.43 3.46 -3.31
CA GLY A 123 5.76 3.44 -3.92
C GLY A 123 6.48 2.13 -3.62
N ILE A 124 6.49 1.23 -4.59
CA ILE A 124 7.09 -0.10 -4.40
C ILE A 124 8.53 0.00 -4.84
N PHE A 125 9.47 -0.27 -3.94
CA PHE A 125 10.87 -0.02 -4.22
C PHE A 125 11.78 -1.12 -3.71
N TRP A 126 12.91 -1.27 -4.39
CA TRP A 126 14.05 -2.04 -3.96
C TRP A 126 15.26 -1.12 -3.85
N MET A 127 16.12 -1.36 -2.86
CA MET A 127 17.44 -0.72 -2.75
C MET A 127 18.51 -1.79 -2.68
N ASP A 128 19.63 -1.54 -3.37
CA ASP A 128 20.82 -2.37 -3.25
C ASP A 128 21.28 -2.37 -1.78
N PRO A 129 21.35 -3.53 -1.11
CA PRO A 129 21.83 -3.63 0.26
C PRO A 129 23.23 -3.01 0.46
N ALA A 130 24.08 -3.01 -0.56
CA ALA A 130 25.40 -2.39 -0.51
C ALA A 130 25.35 -0.85 -0.51
N ALA A 131 24.25 -0.27 -0.98
CA ALA A 131 24.03 1.18 -1.00
C ALA A 131 23.31 1.70 0.24
N ILE A 132 22.78 0.81 1.10
CA ILE A 132 22.15 1.19 2.37
C ILE A 132 23.27 1.58 3.36
N PRO A 133 23.34 2.83 3.84
CA PRO A 133 24.30 3.21 4.86
C PRO A 133 24.11 2.32 6.09
N ALA A 134 25.20 1.78 6.64
CA ALA A 134 25.13 0.99 7.87
C ALA A 134 24.41 1.79 8.95
N ALA A 135 23.31 1.24 9.48
CA ALA A 135 22.50 1.90 10.50
C ALA A 135 23.36 2.22 11.73
N GLY A 136 23.80 3.47 11.88
CA GLY A 136 24.64 3.86 13.01
C GLY A 136 25.49 5.13 12.88
N GLN A 137 25.22 6.05 11.96
CA GLN A 137 25.87 7.37 11.95
C GLN A 137 24.88 8.49 11.63
N SER A 138 24.25 9.00 12.69
CA SER A 138 23.79 10.39 12.82
C SER A 138 23.77 10.77 14.29
#